data_AF-A0A7C2GKW6-F1
#
_entry.id   AF-A0A7C2GKW6-F1
#
_cell.length_a   1.000
_cell.length_b   1.000
_cell.length_c   1.000
_cell.angle_alpha   90.00
_cell.angle_beta   90.00
_cell.angle_gamma   90.00
#
_symmetry.space_group_name_H-M   'P 1'
#
loop_
_entity.id
_entity.type
_entity.pdbx_description
1 polymer ?
#
loop_
_entity_poly.entity_id
_entity_poly.type
_entity_poly.pdbx_seq_one_letter_code
_entity_poly.pdbx_strand_id
1 'polypeptide(L)'
;RCNLITEKDGVLADYSAGHITSSDSVPLLEAVKRACEKPGVIEFYSGLDYRHFLILRNAPYALQVECAPPHDFVGTEVAKVLPKAKLPAAEKTAALLREAILKSKDILEAHPVNVARQRKGKNPGNMIWPWGGGKKPSLPSFREKYGLKAAVISAVDLVKGIGIYAGMKVIDVPGATGREDTNYEGKADAALKALEEHDLVFVHVEAPDEAGHVGDYKLKVKTIEDLDRRLLGRIISGLKEPYAIAVLPDHPTPIKIRTHTREPVPFAIKAPSLEPDGVQRFDEDSAKKGGFGVVTQGGIVPLLLAAASKP
;
A
#
# COMPACT_ATOMS: atom_id res chain seq x y z
N ARG A 1 5.38 6.92 6.74
CA ARG A 1 3.90 6.93 6.61
C ARG A 1 3.31 7.59 7.86
N CYS A 2 2.06 8.08 7.80
CA CYS A 2 1.34 8.63 8.95
C CYS A 2 -0.15 8.31 8.81
N ASN A 3 -0.72 7.47 9.67
CA ASN A 3 -2.15 7.17 9.63
C ASN A 3 -2.95 8.16 10.47
N LEU A 4 -4.23 8.37 10.14
CA LEU A 4 -5.24 8.73 11.14
C LEU A 4 -5.84 7.46 11.72
N ILE A 5 -5.74 7.30 13.04
CA ILE A 5 -6.27 6.16 13.78
C ILE A 5 -7.44 6.58 14.68
N THR A 6 -8.19 5.62 15.18
CA THR A 6 -9.04 5.78 16.36
C THR A 6 -8.31 5.24 17.57
N GLU A 7 -8.00 6.15 18.48
CA GLU A 7 -7.72 5.80 19.86
C GLU A 7 -9.03 5.91 20.66
N LYS A 8 -9.23 4.98 21.60
CA LYS A 8 -10.36 4.99 22.53
C LYS A 8 -9.89 4.46 23.89
N ASP A 9 -10.12 5.22 24.95
CA ASP A 9 -9.81 4.84 26.34
C ASP A 9 -8.36 4.36 26.55
N GLY A 10 -7.39 4.99 25.89
CA GLY A 10 -5.96 4.65 25.94
C GLY A 10 -5.54 3.55 24.96
N VAL A 11 -6.46 2.98 24.17
CA VAL A 11 -6.24 1.82 23.31
C VAL A 11 -6.31 2.21 21.84
N LEU A 12 -5.41 1.67 21.01
CA LEU A 12 -5.52 1.76 19.55
C LEU A 12 -6.69 0.88 19.09
N ALA A 13 -7.86 1.48 18.93
CA ALA A 13 -9.11 0.77 18.64
C ALA A 13 -9.27 0.45 17.15
N ASP A 14 -8.75 1.30 16.27
CA ASP A 14 -8.85 1.13 14.82
C ASP A 14 -7.70 1.85 14.09
N TYR A 15 -6.96 1.14 13.25
CA TYR A 15 -5.80 1.68 12.51
C TYR A 15 -6.18 2.60 11.33
N SER A 16 -7.45 2.60 10.95
CA SER A 16 -8.02 3.27 9.77
C SER A 16 -9.11 4.27 10.09
N ALA A 17 -9.48 4.39 11.38
CA ALA A 17 -10.62 5.15 11.85
C ALA A 17 -11.94 4.81 11.12
N GLY A 18 -12.21 3.53 10.92
CA GLY A 18 -13.36 3.02 10.19
C GLY A 18 -13.29 3.35 8.72
N HIS A 19 -12.12 3.14 8.11
CA HIS A 19 -11.77 3.54 6.75
C HIS A 19 -12.24 4.97 6.45
N ILE A 20 -11.77 5.93 7.26
CA ILE A 20 -12.13 7.34 7.10
C ILE A 20 -11.83 7.81 5.67
N THR A 21 -12.81 8.46 5.05
CA THR A 21 -12.71 8.94 3.67
C THR A 21 -11.83 10.18 3.58
N SER A 22 -11.21 10.42 2.42
CA SER A 22 -10.47 11.66 2.16
C SER A 22 -11.26 12.94 2.45
N SER A 23 -12.58 12.94 2.28
CA SER A 23 -13.44 14.10 2.60
C SER A 23 -13.41 14.48 4.07
N ASP A 24 -13.22 13.49 4.95
CA ASP A 24 -13.19 13.67 6.40
C ASP A 24 -11.74 13.77 6.91
N SER A 25 -10.83 12.96 6.37
CA SER A 25 -9.44 12.87 6.84
C SER A 25 -8.59 14.09 6.47
N VAL A 26 -8.78 14.68 5.28
CA VAL A 26 -8.01 15.84 4.84
C VAL A 26 -8.21 17.05 5.78
N PRO A 27 -9.45 17.47 6.13
CA PRO A 27 -9.65 18.54 7.10
C PRO A 27 -9.01 18.26 8.48
N LEU A 28 -9.04 17.00 8.93
CA LEU A 28 -8.41 16.59 10.19
C LEU A 28 -6.89 16.74 10.12
N LEU A 29 -6.26 16.23 9.06
CA LEU A 29 -4.81 16.37 8.89
C LEU A 29 -4.40 17.85 8.75
N GLU A 30 -5.19 18.67 8.08
CA GLU A 30 -4.94 20.12 8.01
C GLU A 30 -4.98 20.80 9.38
N ALA A 31 -5.86 20.36 10.29
CA ALA A 31 -5.85 20.85 11.67
C ALA A 31 -4.57 20.46 12.42
N VAL A 32 -4.09 19.22 12.24
CA VAL A 32 -2.80 18.78 12.80
C VAL A 32 -1.65 19.57 12.19
N LYS A 33 -1.63 19.76 10.87
CA LYS A 33 -0.61 20.52 10.15
C LYS A 33 -0.50 21.92 10.73
N ARG A 34 -1.61 22.66 10.86
CA ARG A 34 -1.60 24.03 11.44
C ARG A 34 -1.02 24.10 12.86
N ALA A 35 -1.20 23.06 13.67
CA ALA A 35 -0.82 23.08 15.08
C ALA A 35 0.54 22.41 15.38
N CYS A 36 0.99 21.49 14.54
CA CYS A 36 2.14 20.62 14.79
C CYS A 36 3.25 20.77 13.74
N GLU A 37 2.97 21.30 12.54
CA GLU A 37 3.99 21.48 11.51
C GLU A 37 5.04 22.50 11.94
N LYS A 38 6.31 22.14 11.76
CA LYS A 38 7.46 23.02 11.91
C LYS A 38 8.25 22.90 10.61
N PRO A 39 8.08 23.82 9.64
CA PRO A 39 8.74 23.75 8.35
C PRO A 39 10.25 23.56 8.48
N GLY A 40 10.84 22.65 7.68
CA GLY A 40 12.26 22.31 7.81
C GLY A 40 12.62 21.40 8.99
N VAL A 41 11.62 20.91 9.74
CA VAL A 41 11.78 19.94 10.84
C VAL A 41 10.79 18.77 10.72
N ILE A 42 9.48 19.04 10.78
CA ILE A 42 8.40 18.05 10.70
C ILE A 42 7.26 18.63 9.85
N GLU A 43 6.95 17.96 8.76
CA GLU A 43 6.00 18.41 7.73
C GLU A 43 4.93 17.34 7.48
N PHE A 44 3.69 17.76 7.26
CA PHE A 44 2.53 16.88 7.06
C PHE A 44 1.93 17.06 5.66
N TYR A 45 1.59 15.94 5.02
CA TYR A 45 0.97 15.92 3.69
C TYR A 45 -0.17 14.92 3.63
N SER A 46 -1.30 15.36 3.10
CA SER A 46 -2.47 14.54 2.88
C SER A 46 -2.23 13.51 1.78
N GLY A 47 -2.43 12.24 2.08
CA GLY A 47 -2.61 11.15 1.11
C GLY A 47 -4.08 10.68 1.03
N LEU A 48 -4.28 9.44 0.61
CA LEU A 48 -5.61 8.82 0.42
C LEU A 48 -6.22 8.24 1.72
N ASP A 49 -7.48 8.57 1.99
CA ASP A 49 -8.25 8.06 3.14
C ASP A 49 -7.51 8.34 4.47
N TYR A 50 -7.26 7.32 5.29
CA TYR A 50 -6.48 7.44 6.53
C TYR A 50 -4.96 7.51 6.30
N ARG A 51 -4.47 7.26 5.09
CA ARG A 51 -3.04 7.09 4.79
C ARG A 51 -2.45 8.44 4.39
N HIS A 52 -1.65 9.03 5.26
CA HIS A 52 -0.99 10.31 5.04
C HIS A 52 0.53 10.20 5.17
N PHE A 53 1.21 11.33 5.02
CA PHE A 53 2.66 11.41 5.08
C PHE A 53 3.13 12.41 6.13
N LEU A 54 4.21 12.03 6.79
CA LEU A 54 5.00 12.88 7.66
C LEU A 54 6.44 12.85 7.12
N ILE A 55 7.03 14.02 6.91
CA ILE A 55 8.43 14.17 6.51
C ILE A 55 9.20 14.79 7.67
N LEU A 56 10.22 14.09 8.13
CA LEU A 56 11.23 14.65 9.03
C LEU A 56 12.39 15.21 8.20
N ARG A 57 12.68 16.49 8.39
CA ARG A 57 13.81 17.19 7.77
C ARG A 57 14.92 17.32 8.79
N ASN A 58 16.17 17.30 8.32
CA ASN A 58 17.36 17.49 9.17
C ASN A 58 17.40 16.54 10.40
N ALA A 59 16.88 15.32 10.23
CA ALA A 59 16.74 14.33 11.29
C ALA A 59 17.65 13.11 11.01
N PRO A 60 18.97 13.20 11.26
CA PRO A 60 19.94 12.16 10.88
C PRO A 60 19.67 10.82 11.57
N TYR A 61 19.07 10.84 12.76
CA TYR A 61 18.73 9.67 13.56
C TYR A 61 17.27 9.20 13.40
N ALA A 62 16.51 9.71 12.42
CA ALA A 62 15.09 9.37 12.25
C ALA A 62 14.84 7.86 12.06
N LEU A 63 15.74 7.14 11.37
CA LEU A 63 15.63 5.69 11.18
C LEU A 63 16.01 4.88 12.43
N GLN A 64 16.52 5.55 13.47
CA GLN A 64 16.84 4.96 14.76
C GLN A 64 15.71 5.19 15.77
N VAL A 65 14.52 5.57 15.29
CA VAL A 65 13.27 5.59 16.05
C VAL A 65 12.42 4.41 15.59
N GLU A 66 12.07 3.55 16.53
CA GLU A 66 11.08 2.50 16.34
C GLU A 66 9.69 3.12 16.36
N CYS A 67 8.91 2.88 15.31
CA CYS A 67 7.51 3.29 15.22
C CYS A 67 6.66 2.08 14.82
N ALA A 68 5.70 1.73 15.65
CA ALA A 68 4.81 0.58 15.46
C ALA A 68 3.87 0.78 14.26
N PRO A 69 3.76 -0.16 13.30
CA PRO A 69 2.70 -0.15 12.29
C PRO A 69 1.32 -0.29 12.96
N PRO A 70 0.35 0.61 12.75
CA PRO A 70 -0.86 0.65 13.57
C PRO A 70 -1.77 -0.58 13.37
N HIS A 71 -1.75 -1.21 12.18
CA HIS A 71 -2.52 -2.41 11.88
C HIS A 71 -2.05 -3.64 12.65
N ASP A 72 -0.78 -3.69 13.08
CA ASP A 72 -0.22 -4.79 13.86
C ASP A 72 -0.56 -4.71 15.37
N PHE A 73 -0.99 -3.53 15.84
CA PHE A 73 -1.13 -3.23 17.28
C PHE A 73 -2.54 -2.80 17.68
N VAL A 74 -3.56 -3.12 16.86
CA VAL A 74 -4.98 -2.94 17.23
C VAL A 74 -5.28 -3.70 18.53
N GLY A 75 -5.96 -3.03 19.47
CA GLY A 75 -6.26 -3.54 20.80
C GLY A 75 -5.16 -3.34 21.84
N THR A 76 -4.03 -2.73 21.48
CA THR A 76 -2.93 -2.44 22.42
C THR A 76 -3.05 -1.04 23.02
N GLU A 77 -2.61 -0.87 24.27
CA GLU A 77 -2.48 0.44 24.90
C GLU A 77 -1.48 1.32 24.13
N VAL A 78 -1.92 2.51 23.72
CA VAL A 78 -1.11 3.47 22.95
C VAL A 78 0.21 3.79 23.65
N ALA A 79 0.19 4.00 24.96
CA ALA A 79 1.37 4.34 25.74
C ALA A 79 2.50 3.29 25.62
N LYS A 80 2.17 2.02 25.38
CA LYS A 80 3.15 0.93 25.25
C LYS A 80 3.85 0.91 23.89
N VAL A 81 3.22 1.50 22.86
CA VAL A 81 3.62 1.40 21.44
C VAL A 81 3.94 2.75 20.79
N LEU A 82 4.05 3.82 21.59
CA LEU A 82 4.57 5.12 21.13
C LEU A 82 6.00 5.01 20.58
N PRO A 83 6.43 5.94 19.71
CA PRO A 83 7.78 5.96 19.15
C PRO A 83 8.88 5.88 20.22
N LYS A 84 9.83 4.94 20.04
CA LYS A 84 10.95 4.69 20.96
C LYS A 84 12.28 4.90 20.25
N ALA A 85 13.20 5.62 20.89
CA ALA A 85 14.56 5.73 20.39
C ALA A 85 15.31 4.41 20.60
N LYS A 86 15.96 3.92 19.54
CA LYS A 86 16.86 2.76 19.59
C LYS A 86 18.25 3.11 20.14
N LEU A 87 18.58 4.41 20.16
CA LEU A 87 19.83 4.94 20.70
C LEU A 87 19.63 6.37 21.25
N PRO A 88 20.47 6.85 22.20
CA PRO A 88 20.28 8.14 22.86
C PRO A 88 20.17 9.35 21.91
N ALA A 89 20.98 9.39 20.84
CA ALA A 89 20.94 10.50 19.88
C ALA A 89 19.63 10.57 19.05
N ALA A 90 18.82 9.51 19.04
CA ALA A 90 17.51 9.49 18.37
C ALA A 90 16.38 10.01 19.27
N GLU A 91 16.64 10.22 20.56
CA GLU A 91 15.62 10.57 21.55
C GLU A 91 14.93 11.90 21.24
N LYS A 92 15.67 12.89 20.75
CA LYS A 92 15.07 14.15 20.28
C LYS A 92 14.03 13.93 19.18
N THR A 93 14.28 13.00 18.27
CA THR A 93 13.35 12.68 17.18
C THR A 93 12.16 11.88 17.69
N ALA A 94 12.39 10.89 18.57
CA ALA A 94 11.33 10.11 19.19
C ALA A 94 10.40 10.99 20.03
N ALA A 95 10.94 11.91 20.82
CA ALA A 95 10.20 12.87 21.61
C ALA A 95 9.35 13.80 20.73
N LEU A 96 9.90 14.32 19.63
CA LEU A 96 9.16 15.15 18.66
C LEU A 96 7.95 14.39 18.07
N LEU A 97 8.14 13.12 17.70
CA LEU A 97 7.05 12.29 17.17
C LEU A 97 5.99 12.01 18.25
N ARG A 98 6.40 11.69 19.48
CA ARG A 98 5.47 11.49 20.61
C ARG A 98 4.67 12.76 20.92
N GLU A 99 5.32 13.91 20.95
CA GLU A 99 4.66 15.21 21.12
C GLU A 99 3.60 15.42 20.03
N ALA A 100 3.95 15.18 18.76
CA ALA A 100 3.02 15.34 17.64
C ALA A 100 1.82 14.37 17.72
N ILE A 101 2.05 13.11 18.10
CA ILE A 101 1.00 12.09 18.30
C ILE A 101 0.04 12.53 19.40
N LEU A 102 0.56 12.83 20.60
CA LEU A 102 -0.27 13.17 21.75
C LEU A 102 -1.04 14.48 21.51
N LYS A 103 -0.36 15.52 21.00
CA LYS A 103 -1.00 16.80 20.69
C LYS A 103 -2.09 16.66 19.62
N SER A 104 -1.92 15.76 18.65
CA SER A 104 -2.96 15.50 17.66
C SER A 104 -4.26 15.00 18.28
N LYS A 105 -4.19 14.23 19.37
CA LYS A 105 -5.38 13.78 20.09
C LYS A 105 -6.18 14.96 20.62
N ASP A 106 -5.51 15.85 21.34
CA ASP A 106 -6.14 17.04 21.92
C ASP A 106 -6.82 17.92 20.85
N ILE A 107 -6.19 18.04 19.67
CA ILE A 107 -6.72 18.82 18.55
C ILE A 107 -7.92 18.13 17.89
N LEU A 108 -7.83 16.83 17.67
CA LEU A 108 -8.75 16.10 16.82
C LEU A 108 -9.98 15.59 17.57
N GLU A 109 -9.90 15.35 18.87
CA GLU A 109 -10.99 14.79 19.67
C GLU A 109 -12.26 15.66 19.62
N ALA A 110 -12.10 16.99 19.67
CA ALA A 110 -13.20 17.95 19.57
C ALA A 110 -13.42 18.52 18.14
N HIS A 111 -12.68 18.04 17.14
CA HIS A 111 -12.77 18.59 15.79
C HIS A 111 -14.18 18.35 15.20
N PRO A 112 -14.83 19.35 14.54
CA PRO A 112 -16.21 19.22 14.06
C PRO A 112 -16.47 17.99 13.18
N VAL A 113 -15.48 17.57 12.39
CA VAL A 113 -15.54 16.33 11.59
C VAL A 113 -15.69 15.11 12.49
N ASN A 114 -14.87 14.96 13.54
CA ASN A 114 -14.95 13.82 14.45
C ASN A 114 -16.25 13.83 15.27
N VAL A 115 -16.71 15.01 15.71
CA VAL A 115 -18.03 15.16 16.35
C VAL A 115 -19.15 14.67 15.42
N ALA A 116 -19.13 15.06 14.15
CA ALA A 116 -20.12 14.63 13.17
C ALA A 116 -20.03 13.11 12.87
N ARG A 117 -18.82 12.54 12.83
CA ARG A 117 -18.59 11.10 12.66
C ARG A 117 -19.15 10.30 13.83
N GLN A 118 -18.85 10.71 15.06
CA GLN A 118 -19.34 10.06 16.28
C GLN A 118 -20.87 10.12 16.38
N ARG A 119 -21.50 11.25 16.04
CA ARG A 119 -22.98 11.36 15.97
C ARG A 119 -23.62 10.36 15.00
N LYS A 120 -22.88 9.91 13.99
CA LYS A 120 -23.30 8.90 13.00
C LYS A 120 -22.87 7.48 13.39
N GLY A 121 -22.33 7.28 14.60
CA GLY A 121 -21.80 5.99 15.04
C GLY A 121 -20.52 5.55 14.33
N LYS A 122 -19.81 6.46 13.65
CA LYS A 122 -18.55 6.18 12.97
C LYS A 122 -17.36 6.43 13.89
N ASN A 123 -16.31 5.62 13.71
CA ASN A 123 -15.03 5.78 14.37
C ASN A 123 -14.38 7.14 14.05
N PRO A 124 -13.93 7.93 15.04
CA PRO A 124 -13.25 9.20 14.80
C PRO A 124 -11.79 8.98 14.38
N GLY A 125 -11.28 9.79 13.45
CA GLY A 125 -9.84 9.86 13.18
C GLY A 125 -9.22 10.84 14.15
N ASN A 126 -8.99 10.41 15.40
CA ASN A 126 -8.67 11.31 16.50
C ASN A 126 -7.19 11.32 16.87
N MET A 127 -6.31 10.54 16.24
CA MET A 127 -4.88 10.59 16.54
C MET A 127 -4.06 10.29 15.29
N ILE A 128 -2.98 11.04 15.07
CA ILE A 128 -2.02 10.69 14.03
C ILE A 128 -1.11 9.56 14.49
N TRP A 129 -0.62 8.78 13.54
CA TRP A 129 0.24 7.65 13.83
C TRP A 129 1.37 7.53 12.80
N PRO A 130 2.55 8.13 13.04
CA PRO A 130 3.71 7.98 12.18
C PRO A 130 4.33 6.58 12.31
N TRP A 131 4.57 5.92 11.17
CA TRP A 131 5.17 4.57 11.13
C TRP A 131 5.87 4.29 9.80
N GLY A 132 6.62 3.19 9.73
CA GLY A 132 7.31 2.76 8.51
C GLY A 132 8.32 3.79 8.01
N GLY A 133 9.25 4.21 8.89
CA GLY A 133 10.29 5.20 8.58
C GLY A 133 11.20 4.75 7.45
N GLY A 134 11.54 5.68 6.55
CA GLY A 134 12.40 5.43 5.40
C GLY A 134 13.09 6.71 4.92
N LYS A 135 14.12 6.56 4.08
CA LYS A 135 14.76 7.67 3.36
C LYS A 135 14.34 7.62 1.90
N LYS A 136 14.47 8.77 1.22
CA LYS A 136 14.38 8.86 -0.23
C LYS A 136 15.34 7.82 -0.84
N PRO A 137 14.84 6.78 -1.55
CA PRO A 137 15.72 5.81 -2.17
C PRO A 137 16.41 6.42 -3.40
N SER A 138 17.58 5.89 -3.73
CA SER A 138 18.20 6.08 -5.04
C SER A 138 17.99 4.79 -5.82
N LEU A 139 17.22 4.86 -6.90
CA LEU A 139 16.93 3.72 -7.77
C LEU A 139 17.30 4.10 -9.20
N PRO A 140 17.94 3.22 -9.98
CA PRO A 140 17.97 3.40 -11.43
C PRO A 140 16.54 3.38 -11.95
N SER A 141 16.27 4.20 -12.95
CA SER A 141 15.00 4.14 -13.66
C SER A 141 14.83 2.79 -14.35
N PHE A 142 13.58 2.41 -14.60
CA PHE A 142 13.22 1.21 -15.33
C PHE A 142 13.86 1.19 -16.72
N ARG A 143 13.94 2.37 -17.35
CA ARG A 143 14.61 2.56 -18.64
C ARG A 143 16.12 2.36 -18.55
N GLU A 144 16.79 2.89 -17.53
CA GLU A 144 18.23 2.65 -17.35
C GLU A 144 18.53 1.18 -17.06
N LYS A 145 17.66 0.50 -16.31
CA LYS A 145 17.89 -0.89 -15.90
C LYS A 145 17.54 -1.91 -16.99
N TYR A 146 16.46 -1.68 -17.74
CA TYR A 146 15.89 -2.66 -18.68
C TYR A 146 15.78 -2.15 -20.12
N GLY A 147 16.04 -0.87 -20.39
CA GLY A 147 15.87 -0.26 -21.72
C GLY A 147 14.42 0.05 -22.11
N LEU A 148 13.46 -0.19 -21.21
CA LEU A 148 12.03 -0.15 -21.49
C LEU A 148 11.31 1.05 -20.86
N LYS A 149 10.26 1.54 -21.51
CA LYS A 149 9.29 2.46 -20.94
C LYS A 149 8.25 1.67 -20.15
N ALA A 150 8.00 2.08 -18.92
CA ALA A 150 7.02 1.42 -18.08
C ALA A 150 6.04 2.39 -17.42
N ALA A 151 4.84 1.91 -17.13
CA ALA A 151 3.81 2.66 -16.41
C ALA A 151 3.32 1.90 -15.17
N VAL A 152 2.80 2.63 -14.19
CA VAL A 152 2.21 2.10 -12.96
C VAL A 152 0.78 2.63 -12.77
N ILE A 153 -0.13 1.70 -12.49
CA ILE A 153 -1.53 1.99 -12.12
C ILE A 153 -1.75 1.46 -10.71
N SER A 154 -2.03 2.35 -9.76
CA SER A 154 -2.33 1.98 -8.38
C SER A 154 -3.25 3.00 -7.72
N ALA A 155 -4.03 2.57 -6.74
CA ALA A 155 -4.70 3.49 -5.81
C ALA A 155 -3.77 3.95 -4.68
N VAL A 156 -2.72 3.18 -4.40
CA VAL A 156 -1.89 3.34 -3.21
C VAL A 156 -0.67 4.21 -3.54
N ASP A 157 -0.56 5.34 -2.84
CA ASP A 157 0.50 6.32 -3.05
C ASP A 157 1.91 5.78 -2.84
N LEU A 158 2.09 4.78 -1.96
CA LEU A 158 3.37 4.09 -1.80
C LEU A 158 3.83 3.47 -3.13
N VAL A 159 2.95 2.72 -3.78
CA VAL A 159 3.23 2.01 -5.03
C VAL A 159 3.48 3.01 -6.16
N LYS A 160 2.68 4.09 -6.23
CA LYS A 160 2.92 5.20 -7.17
C LYS A 160 4.29 5.83 -6.93
N GLY A 161 4.65 6.08 -5.68
CA GLY A 161 5.95 6.63 -5.29
C GLY A 161 7.11 5.76 -5.75
N ILE A 162 7.04 4.43 -5.55
CA ILE A 162 8.05 3.49 -6.06
C ILE A 162 8.16 3.58 -7.58
N GLY A 163 7.04 3.63 -8.29
CA GLY A 163 7.03 3.83 -9.75
C GLY A 163 7.70 5.14 -10.18
N ILE A 164 7.43 6.25 -9.50
CA ILE A 164 8.09 7.55 -9.76
C ILE A 164 9.60 7.43 -9.57
N TYR A 165 10.06 6.79 -8.49
CA TYR A 165 11.49 6.56 -8.25
C TYR A 165 12.12 5.66 -9.30
N ALA A 166 11.37 4.69 -9.82
CA ALA A 166 11.78 3.85 -10.93
C ALA A 166 11.56 4.53 -12.29
N GLY A 167 11.24 5.82 -12.37
CA GLY A 167 11.04 6.52 -13.64
C GLY A 167 9.86 6.01 -14.48
N MET A 168 8.89 5.35 -13.86
CA MET A 168 7.67 4.86 -14.50
C MET A 168 6.62 5.97 -14.59
N LYS A 169 5.81 5.96 -15.65
CA LYS A 169 4.67 6.85 -15.78
C LYS A 169 3.56 6.43 -14.80
N VAL A 170 3.20 7.30 -13.86
CA VAL A 170 2.01 7.09 -13.03
C VAL A 170 0.75 7.40 -13.84
N ILE A 171 -0.20 6.48 -13.82
CA ILE A 171 -1.52 6.62 -14.45
C ILE A 171 -2.58 6.58 -13.37
N ASP A 172 -3.25 7.72 -13.18
CA ASP A 172 -4.35 7.85 -12.23
C ASP A 172 -5.67 7.40 -12.88
N VAL A 173 -6.39 6.54 -12.16
CA VAL A 173 -7.67 5.99 -12.61
C VAL A 173 -8.77 6.53 -11.70
N PRO A 174 -9.75 7.28 -12.24
CA PRO A 174 -10.91 7.72 -11.46
C PRO A 174 -11.64 6.53 -10.81
N GLY A 175 -11.96 6.66 -9.52
CA GLY A 175 -12.59 5.58 -8.76
C GLY A 175 -11.64 4.46 -8.31
N ALA A 176 -10.33 4.59 -8.49
CA ALA A 176 -9.37 3.66 -7.87
C ALA A 176 -9.21 3.98 -6.38
N THR A 177 -10.02 3.33 -5.53
CA THR A 177 -10.08 3.55 -4.08
C THR A 177 -9.07 2.71 -3.29
N GLY A 178 -8.64 1.59 -3.85
CA GLY A 178 -7.85 0.59 -3.12
C GLY A 178 -8.66 -0.28 -2.16
N ARG A 179 -9.99 -0.23 -2.22
CA ARG A 179 -10.91 -1.08 -1.45
C ARG A 179 -11.73 -1.96 -2.39
N GLU A 180 -12.69 -2.72 -1.87
CA GLU A 180 -13.56 -3.61 -2.65
C GLU A 180 -14.43 -2.89 -3.68
N ASP A 181 -14.67 -1.58 -3.49
CA ASP A 181 -15.37 -0.68 -4.40
C ASP A 181 -14.46 -0.08 -5.47
N THR A 182 -13.17 -0.46 -5.55
CA THR A 182 -12.23 0.10 -6.52
C THR A 182 -12.69 -0.14 -7.96
N ASN A 183 -12.38 0.79 -8.85
CA ASN A 183 -12.67 0.69 -10.28
C ASN A 183 -11.72 -0.29 -10.99
N TYR A 184 -12.02 -1.59 -10.93
CA TYR A 184 -11.25 -2.65 -11.60
C TYR A 184 -11.25 -2.49 -13.12
N GLU A 185 -12.41 -2.21 -13.71
CA GLU A 185 -12.58 -2.04 -15.15
C GLU A 185 -11.77 -0.85 -15.68
N GLY A 186 -11.82 0.28 -14.99
CA GLY A 186 -11.04 1.47 -15.35
C GLY A 186 -9.53 1.24 -15.25
N LYS A 187 -9.08 0.40 -14.29
CA LYS A 187 -7.67 -0.01 -14.22
C LYS A 187 -7.28 -0.90 -15.40
N ALA A 188 -8.13 -1.84 -15.80
CA ALA A 188 -7.89 -2.68 -16.98
C ALA A 188 -7.83 -1.84 -18.26
N ASP A 189 -8.81 -0.97 -18.48
CA ASP A 189 -8.87 -0.12 -19.67
C ASP A 189 -7.67 0.83 -19.75
N ALA A 190 -7.28 1.43 -18.62
CA ALA A 190 -6.10 2.27 -18.54
C ALA A 190 -4.83 1.47 -18.82
N ALA A 191 -4.74 0.21 -18.38
CA ALA A 191 -3.58 -0.65 -18.65
C ALA A 191 -3.47 -1.00 -20.13
N LEU A 192 -4.57 -1.40 -20.77
CA LEU A 192 -4.63 -1.71 -22.20
C LEU A 192 -4.24 -0.49 -23.05
N LYS A 193 -4.78 0.69 -22.71
CA LYS A 193 -4.40 1.94 -23.38
C LYS A 193 -2.92 2.29 -23.16
N ALA A 194 -2.41 2.12 -21.94
CA ALA A 194 -1.02 2.44 -21.62
C ALA A 194 -0.02 1.57 -22.39
N LEU A 195 -0.36 0.31 -22.65
CA LEU A 195 0.44 -0.62 -23.47
C LEU A 195 0.59 -0.18 -24.94
N GLU A 196 -0.22 0.77 -25.44
CA GLU A 196 -0.02 1.34 -26.77
C GLU A 196 1.24 2.24 -26.84
N GLU A 197 1.69 2.77 -25.69
CA GLU A 197 2.81 3.73 -25.61
C GLU A 197 3.96 3.26 -24.69
N HIS A 198 3.77 2.17 -23.95
CA HIS A 198 4.71 1.63 -22.96
C HIS A 198 4.93 0.14 -23.17
N ASP A 199 6.15 -0.32 -22.91
CA ASP A 199 6.54 -1.71 -23.10
C ASP A 199 6.10 -2.60 -21.92
N LEU A 200 5.87 -2.01 -20.73
CA LEU A 200 5.40 -2.71 -19.54
C LEU A 200 4.44 -1.84 -18.72
N VAL A 201 3.35 -2.46 -18.25
CA VAL A 201 2.41 -1.81 -17.33
C VAL A 201 2.27 -2.64 -16.06
N PHE A 202 2.57 -2.05 -14.91
CA PHE A 202 2.34 -2.64 -13.60
C PHE A 202 0.99 -2.17 -13.04
N VAL A 203 0.06 -3.12 -12.84
CA VAL A 203 -1.28 -2.84 -12.31
C VAL A 203 -1.40 -3.41 -10.89
N HIS A 204 -1.77 -2.55 -9.95
CA HIS A 204 -1.85 -2.89 -8.53
C HIS A 204 -3.28 -2.85 -7.98
N VAL A 205 -3.63 -3.84 -7.15
CA VAL A 205 -4.90 -3.94 -6.44
C VAL A 205 -4.65 -4.22 -4.95
N GLU A 206 -5.04 -3.27 -4.11
CA GLU A 206 -4.87 -3.34 -2.65
C GLU A 206 -6.00 -4.14 -1.95
N ALA A 207 -7.20 -4.20 -2.55
CA ALA A 207 -8.41 -4.66 -1.87
C ALA A 207 -8.32 -6.04 -1.17
N PRO A 208 -7.65 -7.07 -1.75
CA PRO A 208 -7.46 -8.36 -1.07
C PRO A 208 -6.63 -8.28 0.22
N ASP A 209 -5.70 -7.32 0.32
CA ASP A 209 -4.86 -7.12 1.49
C ASP A 209 -5.65 -6.48 2.65
N GLU A 210 -6.41 -5.42 2.35
CA GLU A 210 -7.30 -4.77 3.33
C GLU A 210 -8.33 -5.76 3.90
N ALA A 211 -8.90 -6.63 3.05
CA ALA A 211 -9.78 -7.71 3.51
C ALA A 211 -9.06 -8.71 4.44
N GLY A 212 -7.77 -8.95 4.19
CA GLY A 212 -6.86 -9.70 5.05
C GLY A 212 -6.71 -9.10 6.44
N HIS A 213 -6.42 -7.80 6.51
CA HIS A 213 -6.23 -7.07 7.77
C HIS A 213 -7.50 -7.00 8.64
N VAL A 214 -8.68 -6.81 8.04
CA VAL A 214 -9.94 -6.82 8.81
C VAL A 214 -10.41 -8.23 9.17
N GLY A 215 -9.76 -9.27 8.62
CA GLY A 215 -10.08 -10.66 8.88
C GLY A 215 -11.42 -11.11 8.30
N ASP A 216 -11.87 -10.48 7.21
CA ASP A 216 -13.11 -10.85 6.52
C ASP A 216 -12.82 -11.79 5.36
N TYR A 217 -13.04 -13.09 5.60
CA TYR A 217 -12.82 -14.13 4.60
C TYR A 217 -13.72 -13.94 3.36
N LYS A 218 -14.99 -13.56 3.56
CA LYS A 218 -15.96 -13.43 2.46
C LYS A 218 -15.57 -12.27 1.57
N LEU A 219 -15.18 -11.15 2.18
CA LEU A 219 -14.67 -10.00 1.47
C LEU A 219 -13.38 -10.34 0.71
N LYS A 220 -12.44 -11.06 1.34
CA LYS A 220 -11.19 -11.44 0.69
C LYS A 220 -11.43 -12.30 -0.55
N VAL A 221 -12.28 -13.32 -0.45
CA VAL A 221 -12.69 -14.14 -1.60
C VAL A 221 -13.33 -13.27 -2.69
N LYS A 222 -14.31 -12.43 -2.33
CA LYS A 222 -14.97 -11.52 -3.29
C LYS A 222 -13.96 -10.63 -4.02
N THR A 223 -13.00 -10.04 -3.32
CA THR A 223 -12.01 -9.14 -3.94
C THR A 223 -11.05 -9.86 -4.89
N ILE A 224 -10.78 -11.16 -4.66
CA ILE A 224 -10.00 -12.01 -5.56
C ILE A 224 -10.82 -12.38 -6.80
N GLU A 225 -12.09 -12.76 -6.63
CA GLU A 225 -13.02 -13.05 -7.74
C GLU A 225 -13.28 -11.80 -8.62
N ASP A 226 -13.41 -10.63 -7.99
CA ASP A 226 -13.54 -9.36 -8.70
C ASP A 226 -12.24 -9.00 -9.44
N LEU A 227 -11.07 -9.24 -8.86
CA LEU A 227 -9.78 -9.08 -9.54
C LEU A 227 -9.69 -10.00 -10.76
N ASP A 228 -10.02 -11.28 -10.60
CA ASP A 228 -9.97 -12.28 -11.68
C ASP A 228 -10.89 -11.88 -12.84
N ARG A 229 -12.17 -11.64 -12.56
CA ARG A 229 -13.18 -11.38 -13.59
C ARG A 229 -13.10 -9.97 -14.17
N ARG A 230 -13.01 -8.95 -13.32
CA ARG A 230 -13.21 -7.54 -13.71
C ARG A 230 -11.91 -6.86 -14.15
N LEU A 231 -10.76 -7.36 -13.70
CA LEU A 231 -9.44 -6.86 -14.09
C LEU A 231 -8.70 -7.84 -15.01
N LEU A 232 -8.32 -9.02 -14.53
CA LEU A 232 -7.46 -9.94 -15.28
C LEU A 232 -8.15 -10.46 -16.55
N GLY A 233 -9.38 -10.96 -16.44
CA GLY A 233 -10.16 -11.44 -17.58
C GLY A 233 -10.37 -10.36 -18.64
N ARG A 234 -10.57 -9.11 -18.21
CA ARG A 234 -10.70 -7.95 -19.11
C ARG A 234 -9.38 -7.60 -19.80
N ILE A 235 -8.27 -7.59 -19.07
CA ILE A 235 -6.93 -7.38 -19.65
C ILE A 235 -6.63 -8.48 -20.67
N ILE A 236 -6.76 -9.75 -20.29
CA ILE A 236 -6.47 -10.90 -21.16
C ILE A 236 -7.32 -10.85 -22.44
N SER A 237 -8.60 -10.51 -22.34
CA SER A 237 -9.50 -10.39 -23.50
C SER A 237 -9.16 -9.21 -24.41
N GLY A 238 -8.52 -8.16 -23.87
CA GLY A 238 -8.17 -6.94 -24.61
C GLY A 238 -6.73 -6.94 -25.18
N LEU A 239 -5.87 -7.85 -24.73
CA LEU A 239 -4.49 -7.96 -25.22
C LEU A 239 -4.45 -8.55 -26.63
N LYS A 240 -3.58 -7.99 -27.47
CA LYS A 240 -3.27 -8.53 -28.81
C LYS A 240 -2.00 -9.38 -28.71
N GLU A 241 -2.03 -10.57 -29.28
CA GLU A 241 -0.83 -11.42 -29.37
C GLU A 241 0.18 -10.82 -30.36
N PRO A 242 1.50 -11.00 -30.12
CA PRO A 242 2.09 -11.67 -28.97
C PRO A 242 2.10 -10.81 -27.69
N TYR A 243 1.79 -11.38 -26.53
CA TYR A 243 1.93 -10.71 -25.24
C TYR A 243 2.52 -11.60 -24.13
N ALA A 244 3.08 -10.95 -23.11
CA ALA A 244 3.48 -11.58 -21.87
C ALA A 244 2.78 -10.92 -20.67
N ILE A 245 2.37 -11.73 -19.69
CA ILE A 245 1.68 -11.29 -18.47
C ILE A 245 2.18 -12.11 -17.28
N ALA A 246 2.38 -11.44 -16.14
CA ALA A 246 2.66 -12.08 -14.87
C ALA A 246 1.61 -11.67 -13.83
N VAL A 247 1.20 -12.61 -12.99
CA VAL A 247 0.24 -12.40 -11.90
C VAL A 247 0.82 -12.96 -10.61
N LEU A 248 0.85 -12.15 -9.56
CA LEU A 248 1.26 -12.52 -8.21
C LEU A 248 0.77 -11.48 -7.19
N PRO A 249 0.51 -11.87 -5.93
CA PRO A 249 0.54 -10.94 -4.81
C PRO A 249 1.99 -10.59 -4.44
N ASP A 250 2.18 -9.49 -3.71
CA ASP A 250 3.48 -9.06 -3.20
C ASP A 250 3.81 -9.67 -1.82
N HIS A 251 2.79 -9.98 -1.02
CA HIS A 251 2.94 -10.73 0.24
C HIS A 251 1.66 -11.47 0.66
N PRO A 252 1.75 -12.46 1.56
CA PRO A 252 0.59 -13.07 2.20
C PRO A 252 0.10 -12.24 3.39
N THR A 253 -1.23 -12.11 3.51
CA THR A 253 -1.92 -11.50 4.66
C THR A 253 -3.03 -12.44 5.15
N PRO A 254 -2.72 -13.47 5.97
CA PRO A 254 -3.67 -14.52 6.32
C PRO A 254 -4.80 -14.00 7.23
N ILE A 255 -6.06 -14.37 6.94
CA ILE A 255 -7.26 -13.90 7.65
C ILE A 255 -7.20 -14.10 9.17
N LYS A 256 -6.62 -15.22 9.62
CA LYS A 256 -6.47 -15.54 11.04
C LYS A 256 -5.42 -14.68 11.74
N ILE A 257 -4.40 -14.27 11.00
CA ILE A 257 -3.23 -13.53 11.51
C ILE A 257 -3.47 -12.02 11.41
N ARG A 258 -4.21 -11.57 10.39
CA ARG A 258 -4.57 -10.15 10.13
C ARG A 258 -3.37 -9.21 9.96
N THR A 259 -2.20 -9.78 9.73
CA THR A 259 -0.97 -9.07 9.39
C THR A 259 -0.18 -9.90 8.36
N HIS A 260 0.85 -9.27 7.79
CA HIS A 260 1.67 -9.86 6.75
C HIS A 260 2.50 -11.02 7.31
N THR A 261 2.64 -12.09 6.54
CA THR A 261 3.60 -13.16 6.83
C THR A 261 4.71 -13.16 5.79
N ARG A 262 5.71 -14.03 5.99
CA ARG A 262 6.89 -14.14 5.12
C ARG A 262 6.87 -15.40 4.25
N GLU A 263 5.71 -16.06 4.17
CA GLU A 263 5.56 -17.26 3.37
C GLU A 263 5.67 -16.91 1.87
N PRO A 264 6.18 -17.84 1.04
CA PRO A 264 6.17 -17.66 -0.41
C PRO A 264 4.76 -17.43 -0.96
N VAL A 265 4.66 -16.65 -2.04
CA VAL A 265 3.42 -16.35 -2.74
C VAL A 265 3.33 -17.12 -4.07
N PRO A 266 2.12 -17.50 -4.52
CA PRO A 266 1.94 -18.09 -5.85
C PRO A 266 2.17 -17.02 -6.93
N PHE A 267 2.76 -17.42 -8.04
CA PHE A 267 2.85 -16.58 -9.23
C PHE A 267 2.67 -17.40 -10.51
N ALA A 268 2.20 -16.73 -11.56
CA ALA A 268 2.02 -17.32 -12.89
C ALA A 268 2.58 -16.36 -13.95
N ILE A 269 3.18 -16.91 -15.00
CA ILE A 269 3.66 -16.15 -16.16
C ILE A 269 3.14 -16.84 -17.42
N LYS A 270 2.44 -16.10 -18.28
CA LYS A 270 2.16 -16.49 -19.67
C LYS A 270 3.01 -15.60 -20.56
N ALA A 271 3.72 -16.21 -21.51
CA ALA A 271 4.49 -15.50 -22.53
C ALA A 271 4.64 -16.40 -23.76
N PRO A 272 4.95 -15.84 -24.96
CA PRO A 272 5.01 -16.62 -26.20
C PRO A 272 6.06 -17.74 -26.18
N SER A 273 7.16 -17.55 -25.44
CA SER A 273 8.27 -18.52 -25.37
C SER A 273 8.14 -19.58 -24.27
N LEU A 274 7.01 -19.62 -23.55
CA LEU A 274 6.80 -20.56 -22.44
C LEU A 274 5.84 -21.67 -22.86
N GLU A 275 6.28 -22.91 -22.65
CA GLU A 275 5.39 -24.07 -22.64
C GLU A 275 4.65 -24.15 -21.29
N PRO A 276 3.33 -24.41 -21.29
CA PRO A 276 2.57 -24.57 -20.06
C PRO A 276 3.04 -25.82 -19.29
N ASP A 277 3.10 -25.68 -17.96
CA ASP A 277 3.31 -26.84 -17.09
C ASP A 277 1.97 -27.56 -16.79
N GLY A 278 2.02 -28.56 -15.91
CA GLY A 278 0.83 -29.34 -15.52
C GLY A 278 -0.11 -28.64 -14.55
N VAL A 279 0.16 -27.41 -14.12
CA VAL A 279 -0.67 -26.70 -13.12
C VAL A 279 -1.93 -26.13 -13.80
N GLN A 280 -3.09 -26.41 -13.22
CA GLN A 280 -4.40 -26.02 -13.77
C GLN A 280 -5.17 -25.01 -12.91
N ARG A 281 -4.63 -24.66 -11.73
CA ARG A 281 -5.27 -23.75 -10.76
C ARG A 281 -4.24 -22.80 -10.17
N PHE A 282 -4.65 -21.56 -9.94
CA PHE A 282 -3.85 -20.54 -9.31
C PHE A 282 -4.20 -20.43 -7.82
N ASP A 283 -3.50 -21.21 -7.00
CA ASP A 283 -3.62 -21.23 -5.55
C ASP A 283 -2.29 -21.65 -4.91
N GLU A 284 -2.14 -21.44 -3.61
CA GLU A 284 -0.90 -21.67 -2.87
C GLU A 284 -0.42 -23.13 -2.90
N ASP A 285 -1.32 -24.11 -3.02
CA ASP A 285 -0.98 -25.54 -3.05
C ASP A 285 -0.65 -26.02 -4.46
N SER A 286 -1.42 -25.59 -5.45
CA SER A 286 -1.19 -25.90 -6.86
C SER A 286 0.12 -25.30 -7.36
N ALA A 287 0.45 -24.06 -6.96
CA ALA A 287 1.66 -23.36 -7.38
C ALA A 287 2.97 -24.06 -6.94
N LYS A 288 2.93 -24.88 -5.87
CA LYS A 288 4.09 -25.69 -5.44
C LYS A 288 4.56 -26.70 -6.50
N LYS A 289 3.69 -27.04 -7.44
CA LYS A 289 3.97 -27.97 -8.55
C LYS A 289 4.37 -27.25 -9.84
N GLY A 290 4.45 -25.91 -9.81
CA GLY A 290 4.79 -25.10 -10.99
C GLY A 290 6.23 -25.28 -11.45
N GLY A 291 6.44 -25.20 -12.76
CA GLY A 291 7.72 -25.49 -13.41
C GLY A 291 8.85 -24.52 -13.07
N PHE A 292 8.53 -23.31 -12.59
CA PHE A 292 9.53 -22.34 -12.12
C PHE A 292 10.12 -22.67 -10.74
N GLY A 293 9.46 -23.54 -9.96
CA GLY A 293 9.82 -23.78 -8.57
C GLY A 293 9.75 -22.51 -7.70
N VAL A 294 10.54 -22.49 -6.63
CA VAL A 294 10.59 -21.33 -5.72
C VAL A 294 11.62 -20.31 -6.20
N VAL A 295 11.14 -19.14 -6.63
CA VAL A 295 12.00 -18.03 -7.09
C VAL A 295 12.42 -17.17 -5.90
N THR A 296 13.70 -17.21 -5.53
CA THR A 296 14.27 -16.42 -4.43
C THR A 296 15.23 -15.33 -4.89
N GLN A 297 15.68 -15.36 -6.14
CA GLN A 297 16.68 -14.43 -6.71
C GLN A 297 16.17 -13.80 -8.01
N GLY A 298 16.59 -12.56 -8.28
CA GLY A 298 16.28 -11.83 -9.52
C GLY A 298 14.86 -11.25 -9.59
N GLY A 299 13.88 -11.89 -8.96
CA GLY A 299 12.48 -11.45 -8.95
C GLY A 299 11.74 -11.74 -10.26
N ILE A 300 10.47 -11.33 -10.32
CA ILE A 300 9.58 -11.69 -11.44
C ILE A 300 9.86 -10.89 -12.71
N VAL A 301 10.27 -9.63 -12.61
CA VAL A 301 10.48 -8.77 -13.80
C VAL A 301 11.51 -9.37 -14.76
N PRO A 302 12.73 -9.79 -14.33
CA PRO A 302 13.67 -10.45 -15.23
C PRO A 302 13.12 -11.73 -15.87
N LEU A 303 12.36 -12.55 -15.12
CA LEU A 303 11.74 -13.77 -15.65
C LEU A 303 10.71 -13.44 -16.74
N LEU A 304 9.84 -12.48 -16.48
CA LEU A 304 8.83 -12.02 -17.44
C LEU A 304 9.48 -11.47 -18.72
N LEU A 305 10.50 -10.61 -18.58
CA LEU A 305 11.19 -10.02 -19.73
C LEU A 305 11.95 -11.08 -20.53
N ALA A 306 12.65 -11.99 -19.88
CA ALA A 306 13.34 -13.09 -20.56
C ALA A 306 12.37 -13.99 -21.35
N ALA A 307 11.16 -14.18 -20.83
CA ALA A 307 10.10 -14.94 -21.49
C ALA A 307 9.39 -14.15 -22.61
N ALA A 308 9.35 -12.82 -22.53
CA ALA A 308 8.75 -11.95 -23.54
C ALA A 308 9.68 -11.73 -24.76
N SER A 309 11.00 -11.72 -24.56
CA SER A 309 11.99 -11.34 -25.58
C SER A 309 12.50 -12.49 -26.47
N LYS A 310 12.08 -13.74 -26.22
CA LYS A 310 12.48 -14.88 -27.05
C LYS A 310 11.48 -15.08 -28.19
N PRO A 311 11.91 -15.03 -29.47
CA PRO A 311 11.06 -15.36 -30.60
C PRO A 311 10.67 -16.84 -30.62
#